data_AF-A0A222E902-F1
#
_entry.id   AF-A0A222E902-F1
#
_cell.length_a   1.000
_cell.length_b   1.000
_cell.length_c   1.000
_cell.angle_alpha   90.00
_cell.angle_beta   90.00
_cell.angle_gamma   90.00
#
_symmetry.space_group_name_H-M   'P 1'
#
loop_
_entity.id
_entity.type
_entity.pdbx_description
1 polymer ?
#
loop_
_entity_poly.entity_id
_entity_poly.type
_entity_poly.pdbx_seq_one_letter_code
_entity_poly.pdbx_strand_id
1 'polypeptide(L)'
;MPIITEDTVQRKSGDGTLGRYESLLFSDSGSLTQFGARVEILSPGASSSYPHWHESEDEMVYVLEGTLTLIEGDHEEVISAGSAATFVAGTETAHNFVNRSDAPARILVVGTRAPRDRVHYPGEDRVQLIERTSDERRWTHLNGAPADPLPE
;
A
#
# COMPACT_ATOMS: atom_id res chain seq x y z
N MET A 1 -18.76 13.60 -17.65
CA MET A 1 -17.56 12.75 -17.59
C MET A 1 -16.87 13.07 -16.28
N PRO A 2 -16.72 12.11 -15.34
CA PRO A 2 -16.09 12.42 -14.07
C PRO A 2 -14.59 12.65 -14.33
N ILE A 3 -14.19 13.92 -14.40
CA ILE A 3 -12.79 14.32 -14.32
C ILE A 3 -12.54 14.60 -12.85
N ILE A 4 -11.77 13.74 -12.20
CA ILE A 4 -11.34 13.91 -10.82
C ILE A 4 -10.00 14.62 -10.84
N THR A 5 -9.93 15.74 -10.15
CA THR A 5 -8.73 16.56 -10.00
C THR A 5 -8.16 16.36 -8.60
N GLU A 6 -6.95 16.86 -8.34
CA GLU A 6 -6.45 16.91 -6.98
C GLU A 6 -7.46 17.63 -6.06
N ASP A 7 -8.05 18.74 -6.48
CA ASP A 7 -9.00 19.49 -5.63
C ASP A 7 -10.31 18.75 -5.31
N THR A 8 -10.67 17.73 -6.10
CA THR A 8 -11.97 17.05 -5.99
C THR A 8 -11.86 15.58 -5.57
N VAL A 9 -10.64 15.04 -5.48
CA VAL A 9 -10.39 13.66 -5.05
C VAL A 9 -10.67 13.50 -3.56
N GLN A 10 -11.21 12.33 -3.19
CA GLN A 10 -11.26 11.89 -1.80
C GLN A 10 -9.83 11.69 -1.29
N ARG A 11 -9.55 12.20 -0.08
CA ARG A 11 -8.21 12.21 0.51
C ARG A 11 -8.21 11.50 1.87
N LYS A 12 -7.17 10.73 2.11
CA LYS A 12 -6.80 10.24 3.45
C LYS A 12 -5.40 10.77 3.78
N SER A 13 -5.16 11.13 5.03
CA SER A 13 -3.82 11.49 5.51
C SER A 13 -3.60 10.91 6.90
N GLY A 14 -2.33 10.76 7.28
CA GLY A 14 -1.93 10.27 8.59
C GLY A 14 -0.53 10.75 8.95
N ASP A 15 -0.18 10.65 10.23
CA ASP A 15 1.13 10.98 10.80
C ASP A 15 1.41 10.02 11.96
N GLY A 16 1.27 8.73 11.67
CA GLY A 16 1.35 7.63 12.63
C GLY A 16 2.74 6.99 12.67
N THR A 17 2.77 5.71 13.02
CA THR A 17 4.03 4.94 13.21
C THR A 17 4.86 4.87 11.93
N LEU A 18 4.20 4.86 10.78
CA LEU A 18 4.83 4.83 9.45
C LEU A 18 5.20 6.22 8.92
N GLY A 19 5.04 7.28 9.73
CA GLY A 19 5.32 8.66 9.36
C GLY A 19 4.20 9.33 8.56
N ARG A 20 4.45 10.58 8.20
CA ARG A 20 3.44 11.44 7.57
C ARG A 20 3.20 11.12 6.10
N TYR A 21 1.94 10.89 5.75
CA TYR A 21 1.53 10.64 4.37
C TYR A 21 0.20 11.30 3.99
N GLU A 22 -0.04 11.38 2.69
CA GLU A 22 -1.34 11.65 2.09
C GLU A 22 -1.65 10.63 0.98
N SER A 23 -2.91 10.29 0.80
CA SER A 23 -3.40 9.38 -0.24
C SER A 23 -4.57 10.01 -0.98
N LEU A 24 -4.44 10.14 -2.30
CA LEU A 24 -5.45 10.62 -3.24
C LEU A 24 -6.18 9.42 -3.84
N LEU A 25 -7.41 9.16 -3.39
CA LEU A 25 -8.17 7.94 -3.69
C LEU A 25 -8.97 8.08 -5.00
N PHE A 26 -8.27 8.07 -6.14
CA PHE A 26 -8.90 8.28 -7.46
C PHE A 26 -9.91 7.21 -7.83
N SER A 27 -9.60 5.92 -7.61
CA SER A 27 -10.56 4.83 -7.88
C SER A 27 -11.85 4.99 -7.08
N ASP A 28 -11.77 5.44 -5.83
CA ASP A 28 -12.92 5.56 -4.94
C ASP A 28 -13.77 6.78 -5.28
N SER A 29 -13.11 7.89 -5.59
CA SER A 29 -13.75 9.10 -6.11
C SER A 29 -14.49 8.84 -7.43
N GLY A 30 -14.00 7.88 -8.23
CA GLY A 30 -14.61 7.43 -9.49
C GLY A 30 -15.53 6.22 -9.35
N SER A 31 -15.77 5.71 -8.14
CA SER A 31 -16.58 4.52 -7.87
C SER A 31 -16.12 3.24 -8.60
N LEU A 32 -14.83 3.10 -8.89
CA LEU A 32 -14.26 1.88 -9.47
C LEU A 32 -14.21 0.76 -8.43
N THR A 33 -14.64 -0.44 -8.82
CA THR A 33 -14.81 -1.56 -7.87
C THR A 33 -13.85 -2.72 -8.07
N GLN A 34 -13.24 -2.85 -9.26
CA GLN A 34 -12.40 -4.01 -9.61
C GLN A 34 -10.95 -3.88 -9.11
N PHE A 35 -10.49 -2.65 -8.89
CA PHE A 35 -9.14 -2.36 -8.41
C PHE A 35 -9.15 -1.05 -7.61
N GLY A 36 -8.17 -0.90 -6.73
CA GLY A 36 -7.79 0.38 -6.15
C GLY A 36 -6.75 1.06 -7.04
N ALA A 37 -6.88 2.37 -7.22
CA ALA A 37 -5.86 3.19 -7.86
C ALA A 37 -5.80 4.52 -7.10
N ARG A 38 -4.65 4.78 -6.48
CA ARG A 38 -4.42 5.96 -5.64
C ARG A 38 -3.04 6.54 -5.87
N VAL A 39 -2.90 7.84 -5.66
CA VAL A 39 -1.57 8.45 -5.52
C VAL A 39 -1.26 8.58 -4.04
N GLU A 40 -0.15 8.00 -3.61
CA GLU A 40 0.35 8.12 -2.26
C GLU A 40 1.54 9.08 -2.23
N ILE A 41 1.52 9.99 -1.27
CA ILE A 41 2.50 11.06 -1.08
C ILE A 41 3.17 10.82 0.27
N LEU A 42 4.43 10.43 0.23
CA LEU A 42 5.22 10.06 1.40
C LEU A 42 6.13 11.24 1.79
N SER A 43 5.98 11.75 3.00
CA SER A 43 6.91 12.76 3.54
C SER A 43 8.30 12.15 3.79
N PRO A 44 9.35 12.97 3.95
CA PRO A 44 10.65 12.50 4.43
C PRO A 44 10.51 11.63 5.69
N GLY A 45 11.13 10.46 5.67
CA GLY A 45 11.08 9.46 6.74
C GLY A 45 9.86 8.54 6.74
N ALA A 46 8.85 8.78 5.91
CA ALA A 46 7.64 7.97 5.88
C ALA A 46 7.82 6.65 5.10
N SER A 47 7.03 5.64 5.47
CA SER A 47 6.91 4.34 4.78
C SER A 47 5.50 4.19 4.21
N SER A 48 5.37 3.59 3.03
CA SER A 48 4.07 3.29 2.40
C SER A 48 3.22 2.34 3.24
N SER A 49 3.88 1.41 3.92
CA SER A 49 3.27 0.29 4.62
C SER A 49 4.28 -0.34 5.58
N TYR A 50 3.80 -1.22 6.45
CA TYR A 50 4.64 -2.29 6.96
C TYR A 50 5.00 -3.24 5.78
N PRO A 51 6.17 -3.90 5.79
CA PRO A 51 6.51 -4.90 4.78
C PRO A 51 5.43 -5.98 4.71
N HIS A 52 4.86 -6.20 3.53
CA HIS A 52 3.77 -7.15 3.35
C HIS A 52 3.72 -7.79 1.97
N TRP A 53 2.93 -8.84 1.84
CA TRP A 53 2.58 -9.44 0.56
C TRP A 53 1.12 -9.90 0.57
N HIS A 54 0.53 -9.98 -0.62
CA HIS A 54 -0.87 -10.34 -0.84
C HIS A 54 -1.00 -11.76 -1.38
N GLU A 55 -1.93 -12.57 -0.85
CA GLU A 55 -2.23 -13.91 -1.41
C GLU A 55 -3.00 -13.84 -2.73
N SER A 56 -3.90 -12.85 -2.89
CA SER A 56 -4.92 -12.83 -3.97
C SER A 56 -4.96 -11.53 -4.79
N GLU A 57 -4.17 -10.52 -4.44
CA GLU A 57 -4.18 -9.23 -5.12
C GLU A 57 -2.82 -8.93 -5.75
N ASP A 58 -2.78 -8.82 -7.08
CA ASP A 58 -1.62 -8.23 -7.76
C ASP A 58 -1.56 -6.74 -7.40
N GLU A 59 -0.33 -6.24 -7.23
CA GLU A 59 -0.05 -4.83 -6.97
C GLU A 59 1.04 -4.29 -7.91
N MET A 60 0.88 -3.04 -8.32
CA MET A 60 1.88 -2.28 -9.06
C MET A 60 2.05 -0.92 -8.39
N VAL A 61 3.31 -0.51 -8.26
CA VAL A 61 3.69 0.84 -7.85
C VAL A 61 4.50 1.50 -8.95
N TYR A 62 4.12 2.73 -9.30
CA TYR A 62 4.85 3.56 -10.27
C TYR A 62 5.26 4.88 -9.63
N VAL A 63 6.54 5.23 -9.68
CA VAL A 63 7.04 6.47 -9.09
C VAL A 63 6.74 7.63 -10.02
N LEU A 64 5.95 8.58 -9.52
CA LEU A 64 5.56 9.80 -10.23
C LEU A 64 6.56 10.93 -9.98
N GLU A 65 7.02 11.06 -8.74
CA GLU A 65 7.91 12.15 -8.30
C GLU A 65 8.80 11.68 -7.14
N GLY A 66 10.00 12.23 -7.05
CA GLY A 66 10.93 11.96 -5.96
C GLY A 66 11.68 10.64 -6.09
N THR A 67 12.18 10.14 -4.96
CA THR A 67 12.99 8.94 -4.86
C THR A 67 12.61 8.18 -3.60
N LEU A 68 12.52 6.86 -3.72
CA LEU A 68 12.16 5.95 -2.63
C LEU A 68 13.18 4.82 -2.56
N THR A 69 13.35 4.25 -1.38
CA THR A 69 13.97 2.94 -1.22
C THR A 69 12.86 1.90 -1.24
N LEU A 70 12.81 1.08 -2.29
CA LEU A 70 12.04 -0.15 -2.31
C LEU A 70 12.79 -1.18 -1.46
N ILE A 71 12.07 -1.84 -0.57
CA ILE A 71 12.55 -2.98 0.19
C ILE A 71 11.66 -4.16 -0.22
N GLU A 72 12.26 -5.27 -0.65
CA GLU A 72 11.57 -6.51 -1.03
C GLU A 72 12.38 -7.70 -0.51
N GLY A 73 11.89 -8.35 0.54
CA GLY A 73 12.65 -9.38 1.26
C GLY A 73 13.98 -8.84 1.80
N ASP A 74 15.09 -9.46 1.40
CA ASP A 74 16.45 -9.06 1.77
C ASP A 74 17.07 -8.03 0.81
N HIS A 75 16.32 -7.58 -0.20
CA HIS A 75 16.79 -6.64 -1.22
C HIS A 75 16.31 -5.23 -0.94
N GLU A 76 17.21 -4.26 -1.07
CA GLU A 76 16.88 -2.83 -1.09
C GLU A 76 17.38 -2.21 -2.39
N GLU A 77 16.52 -1.43 -3.05
CA GLU A 77 16.85 -0.69 -4.26
C GLU A 77 16.31 0.73 -4.22
N VAL A 78 17.13 1.70 -4.61
CA VAL A 78 16.69 3.09 -4.76
C VAL A 78 16.05 3.26 -6.12
N ILE A 79 14.77 3.64 -6.13
CA ILE A 79 13.98 3.88 -7.34
C ILE A 79 13.51 5.33 -7.40
N SER A 80 13.43 5.89 -8.61
CA SER A 80 13.06 7.29 -8.85
C SER A 80 11.90 7.41 -9.81
N ALA A 81 11.40 8.63 -10.01
CA ALA A 81 10.36 8.94 -10.99
C ALA A 81 10.63 8.26 -12.35
N GLY A 82 9.62 7.58 -12.88
CA GLY A 82 9.72 6.78 -14.10
C GLY A 82 9.84 5.27 -13.89
N SER A 83 10.22 4.82 -12.69
CA SER A 83 10.35 3.40 -12.34
C SER A 83 9.02 2.77 -11.93
N ALA A 84 8.84 1.50 -12.28
CA ALA A 84 7.74 0.66 -11.81
C ALA A 84 8.28 -0.52 -11.00
N ALA A 85 7.55 -0.89 -9.94
CA ALA A 85 7.71 -2.15 -9.23
C ALA A 85 6.37 -2.91 -9.28
N THR A 86 6.43 -4.23 -9.42
CA THR A 86 5.25 -5.09 -9.60
C THR A 86 5.35 -6.29 -8.70
N PHE A 87 4.26 -6.61 -8.01
CA PHE A 87 4.17 -7.66 -7.02
C PHE A 87 3.05 -8.63 -7.43
N VAL A 88 3.43 -9.84 -7.78
CA VAL A 88 2.50 -10.88 -8.22
C VAL A 88 1.87 -11.53 -6.99
N ALA A 89 0.54 -11.64 -6.97
CA ALA A 89 -0.22 -12.28 -5.90
C ALA A 89 0.32 -13.68 -5.58
N GLY A 90 0.40 -13.99 -4.29
CA GLY A 90 0.91 -15.27 -3.79
C GLY A 90 2.44 -15.40 -3.78
N THR A 91 3.17 -14.36 -4.19
CA THR A 91 4.63 -14.33 -4.01
C THR A 91 4.92 -13.99 -2.55
N GLU A 92 5.50 -14.94 -1.80
CA GLU A 92 5.74 -14.82 -0.35
C GLU A 92 6.96 -13.93 0.00
N THR A 93 7.15 -12.84 -0.73
CA THR A 93 8.22 -11.87 -0.48
C THR A 93 7.59 -10.53 -0.11
N ALA A 94 7.78 -10.12 1.14
CA ALA A 94 7.20 -8.89 1.64
C ALA A 94 7.89 -7.65 1.07
N HIS A 95 7.12 -6.63 0.71
CA HIS A 95 7.62 -5.36 0.19
C HIS A 95 7.07 -4.14 0.92
N ASN A 96 7.82 -3.04 0.87
CA ASN A 96 7.38 -1.69 1.18
C ASN A 96 8.29 -0.64 0.53
N PHE A 97 7.84 0.61 0.54
CA PHE A 97 8.62 1.76 0.07
C PHE A 97 8.88 2.72 1.22
N VAL A 98 10.13 3.13 1.39
CA VAL A 98 10.54 4.09 2.42
C VAL A 98 11.10 5.34 1.77
N ASN A 99 10.59 6.50 2.16
CA ASN A 99 11.16 7.78 1.76
C ASN A 99 12.32 8.15 2.68
N ARG A 100 13.53 7.73 2.31
CA ARG A 100 14.77 8.11 3.00
C ARG A 100 15.36 9.45 2.53
N SER A 101 14.70 10.14 1.60
CA SER A 101 15.15 11.45 1.09
C SER A 101 14.68 12.61 1.98
N ASP A 102 15.10 13.82 1.65
CA ASP A 102 14.73 15.07 2.33
C ASP A 102 13.55 15.81 1.67
N ALA A 103 12.96 15.23 0.62
CA ALA A 103 11.80 15.77 -0.09
C ALA A 103 10.65 14.76 -0.14
N PRO A 104 9.38 15.19 -0.31
CA PRO A 104 8.28 14.27 -0.53
C PRO A 104 8.46 13.43 -1.80
N ALA A 105 7.98 12.19 -1.78
CA ALA A 105 7.90 11.31 -2.93
C ALA A 105 6.45 10.96 -3.25
N ARG A 106 6.13 10.77 -4.53
CA ARG A 106 4.78 10.45 -5.00
C ARG A 106 4.77 9.16 -5.79
N ILE A 107 3.89 8.24 -5.44
CA ILE A 107 3.73 6.96 -6.12
C ILE A 107 2.28 6.75 -6.52
N LEU A 108 2.05 6.25 -7.73
CA LEU A 108 0.78 5.66 -8.12
C LEU A 108 0.79 4.20 -7.66
N VAL A 109 -0.17 3.83 -6.81
CA VAL A 109 -0.38 2.45 -6.37
C VAL A 109 -1.66 1.94 -7.02
N VAL A 110 -1.56 0.81 -7.71
CA VAL A 110 -2.67 0.10 -8.33
C VAL A 110 -2.69 -1.33 -7.80
N GLY A 111 -3.81 -1.76 -7.24
CA GLY A 111 -3.96 -3.10 -6.68
C GLY A 111 -5.32 -3.69 -6.99
N THR A 112 -5.38 -4.99 -7.23
CA THR A 112 -6.65 -5.71 -7.45
C THR A 112 -7.57 -5.56 -6.23
N ARG A 113 -8.89 -5.61 -6.42
CA ARG A 113 -9.87 -5.74 -5.32
C ARG A 113 -10.47 -7.14 -5.36
N ALA A 114 -9.73 -8.13 -4.89
CA ALA A 114 -10.22 -9.48 -4.78
C ALA A 114 -11.38 -9.54 -3.77
N PRO A 115 -12.38 -10.42 -3.97
CA PRO A 115 -13.44 -10.63 -2.97
C PRO A 115 -12.88 -11.05 -1.62
N ARG A 116 -11.78 -11.81 -1.63
CA ARG A 116 -11.05 -12.24 -0.45
C ARG A 116 -9.57 -12.02 -0.66
N ASP A 117 -8.89 -11.64 0.40
CA ASP A 117 -7.44 -11.63 0.42
C ASP A 117 -6.89 -11.91 1.81
N ARG A 118 -5.65 -12.40 1.84
CA ARG A 118 -4.86 -12.58 3.06
C ARG A 118 -3.57 -11.82 2.86
N VAL A 119 -3.41 -10.76 3.63
CA VAL A 119 -2.23 -9.89 3.58
C VAL A 119 -1.34 -10.26 4.74
N HIS A 120 -0.12 -10.67 4.43
CA HIS A 120 0.84 -11.14 5.43
C HIS A 120 1.84 -10.05 5.73
N TYR A 121 2.11 -9.84 7.03
CA TYR A 121 3.09 -8.92 7.55
C TYR A 121 4.08 -9.72 8.43
N PRO A 122 5.04 -10.44 7.82
CA PRO A 122 5.86 -11.41 8.56
C PRO A 122 6.68 -10.78 9.70
N GLY A 123 7.21 -9.57 9.47
CA GLY A 123 8.00 -8.84 10.47
C GLY A 123 7.22 -8.44 11.72
N GLU A 124 5.89 -8.32 11.62
CA GLU A 124 5.02 -7.89 12.71
C GLU A 124 4.25 -9.06 13.37
N ASP A 125 4.49 -10.29 12.92
CA ASP A 125 3.67 -11.46 13.27
C ASP A 125 2.17 -11.17 13.09
N ARG A 126 1.80 -10.68 11.90
CA ARG A 126 0.41 -10.35 11.57
C ARG A 126 -0.01 -10.89 10.21
N VAL A 127 -1.28 -11.28 10.13
CA VAL A 127 -2.02 -11.55 8.90
C VAL A 127 -3.36 -10.82 8.97
N GLN A 128 -3.68 -10.04 7.94
CA GLN A 128 -5.00 -9.45 7.77
C GLN A 128 -5.83 -10.33 6.82
N LEU A 129 -6.96 -10.82 7.30
CA LEU A 129 -7.96 -11.53 6.50
C LEU A 129 -9.02 -10.51 6.04
N ILE A 130 -9.21 -10.39 4.74
CA ILE A 130 -10.14 -9.45 4.12
C ILE A 130 -11.26 -10.25 3.45
N GLU A 131 -12.51 -9.97 3.80
CA GLU A 131 -13.70 -10.40 3.08
C GLU A 131 -14.45 -9.16 2.60
N ARG A 132 -14.23 -8.81 1.33
CA ARG A 132 -14.69 -7.56 0.75
C ARG A 132 -16.19 -7.56 0.50
N THR A 133 -16.80 -8.73 0.30
CA THR A 133 -18.25 -8.81 0.04
C THR A 133 -19.10 -8.48 1.26
N SER A 134 -18.56 -8.69 2.47
CA SER A 134 -19.20 -8.34 3.75
C SER A 134 -18.53 -7.18 4.47
N ASP A 135 -17.56 -6.51 3.85
CA ASP A 135 -16.70 -5.46 4.44
C ASP A 135 -16.10 -5.88 5.79
N GLU A 136 -15.68 -7.15 5.89
CA GLU A 136 -15.11 -7.71 7.11
C GLU A 136 -13.59 -7.77 7.03
N ARG A 137 -12.95 -7.33 8.11
CA ARG A 137 -11.50 -7.45 8.31
C ARG A 137 -11.23 -8.12 9.64
N ARG A 138 -10.42 -9.18 9.64
CA ARG A 138 -9.95 -9.86 10.84
C ARG A 138 -8.44 -9.89 10.85
N TRP A 139 -7.85 -9.95 12.04
CA TRP A 139 -6.42 -10.02 12.23
C TRP A 139 -6.05 -11.29 12.99
N THR A 140 -4.99 -11.94 12.56
CA THR A 140 -4.40 -13.08 13.24
C THR A 140 -2.89 -12.91 13.35
N HIS A 141 -2.29 -13.65 14.27
CA HIS A 141 -0.87 -13.98 14.24
C HIS A 141 -0.57 -14.93 13.07
N LEU A 142 0.71 -15.12 12.72
CA LEU A 142 1.13 -16.05 11.66
C LEU A 142 0.72 -17.50 11.98
N ASN A 143 0.58 -17.85 13.26
CA ASN A 143 0.09 -19.15 13.71
C ASN A 143 -1.44 -19.32 13.65
N GLY A 144 -2.19 -18.28 13.26
CA GLY A 144 -3.66 -18.28 13.13
C GLY A 144 -4.43 -17.89 14.38
N ALA A 145 -3.79 -17.62 15.52
CA ALA A 145 -4.47 -17.09 16.70
C ALA A 145 -4.98 -15.65 16.44
N PRO A 146 -6.13 -15.23 17.01
CA PRO A 146 -6.60 -13.84 16.88
C PRO A 146 -5.56 -12.83 17.35
N ALA A 147 -5.46 -11.70 16.64
CA ALA A 147 -4.54 -10.62 16.97
C ALA A 147 -5.21 -9.25 16.85
N ASP A 148 -4.64 -8.24 17.49
CA ASP A 148 -5.03 -6.85 17.29
C ASP A 148 -4.49 -6.32 15.94
N PRO A 149 -5.17 -5.32 15.33
CA PRO A 149 -4.66 -4.63 14.15
C PRO A 149 -3.27 -4.02 14.35
N LEU A 150 -2.55 -3.83 13.25
CA LEU A 150 -1.33 -3.02 13.27
C LEU A 150 -1.66 -1.55 13.64
N PRO A 151 -0.76 -0.86 14.35
CA PRO A 151 -0.94 0.55 14.65
C PRO A 151 -0.86 1.38 13.36
N GLU A 152 -1.74 2.38 13.26
CA GLU A 152 -1.77 3.36 12.16
C GLU A 152 -0.53 4.28 12.15
#